data_AF-A0A7Z9ID52-F1
#
_entry.id   AF-A0A7Z9ID52-F1
#
_cell.length_a   1.000
_cell.length_b   1.000
_cell.length_c   1.000
_cell.angle_alpha   90.00
_cell.angle_beta   90.00
_cell.angle_gamma   90.00
#
_symmetry.space_group_name_H-M   'P 1'
#
loop_
_entity.id
_entity.type
_entity.pdbx_description
1 polymer ?
#
loop_
_entity_poly.entity_id
_entity_poly.type
_entity_poly.pdbx_seq_one_letter_code
_entity_poly.pdbx_strand_id
1 'polypeptide(L)'
;MLARLKTLTTVGLNAHIVDVEVDTLINSSSPNSNPTITTVGLPEKAVRESSQRVRRAISNAGFRAPYDHITINLAPAELPKHAASFDLPIAIGMLASTDSLIHDRLLEYAIVGELSLAGEMRPV
;
A
#
# COMPACT_ATOMS: atom_id res chain seq x y z
N MET A 1 -1.52 13.37 -2.67
CA MET A 1 -2.80 13.09 -3.38
C MET A 1 -3.32 11.78 -2.82
N LEU A 2 -4.62 11.71 -2.56
CA LEU A 2 -5.24 10.56 -1.89
C LEU A 2 -5.67 9.48 -2.89
N ALA A 3 -5.08 8.30 -2.78
CA ALA A 3 -5.55 7.08 -3.43
C ALA A 3 -6.43 6.27 -2.48
N ARG A 4 -7.48 5.65 -3.02
CA ARG A 4 -8.40 4.77 -2.30
C ARG A 4 -8.62 3.49 -3.08
N LEU A 5 -8.52 2.36 -2.40
CA LEU A 5 -8.80 1.04 -2.95
C LEU A 5 -9.30 0.10 -1.84
N LYS A 6 -9.81 -1.07 -2.24
CA LYS A 6 -10.27 -2.10 -1.32
C LYS A 6 -9.32 -3.29 -1.30
N THR A 7 -9.18 -3.89 -0.15
CA THR A 7 -8.58 -5.23 0.02
C THR A 7 -9.46 -6.05 0.96
N LEU A 8 -9.02 -7.27 1.25
CA LEU A 8 -9.76 -8.24 2.05
C LEU A 8 -8.83 -8.80 3.12
N THR A 9 -9.40 -9.06 4.29
CA THR A 9 -8.76 -9.85 5.34
C THR A 9 -9.70 -10.96 5.79
N THR A 10 -9.13 -12.07 6.24
CA THR A 10 -9.91 -13.24 6.64
C THR A 10 -10.04 -13.34 8.16
N VAL A 11 -11.26 -13.53 8.64
CA VAL A 11 -11.57 -13.86 10.03
C VAL A 11 -12.33 -15.18 10.05
N GLY A 12 -11.65 -16.25 10.45
CA GLY A 12 -12.17 -17.61 10.29
C GLY A 12 -12.34 -17.96 8.82
N LEU A 13 -13.58 -18.27 8.41
CA LEU A 13 -13.93 -18.59 7.02
C LEU A 13 -14.48 -17.40 6.23
N ASN A 14 -14.59 -16.24 6.87
CA ASN A 14 -15.22 -15.05 6.27
C ASN A 14 -14.16 -14.06 5.80
N ALA A 15 -14.34 -13.54 4.59
CA ALA A 15 -13.58 -12.41 4.08
C ALA A 15 -14.28 -11.10 4.46
N HIS A 16 -13.51 -10.16 5.01
CA HIS A 16 -13.96 -8.85 5.42
C HIS A 16 -13.22 -7.78 4.63
N ILE A 17 -13.97 -6.77 4.17
CA ILE A 17 -13.40 -5.65 3.40
C ILE A 17 -12.53 -4.80 4.34
N VAL A 18 -11.37 -4.43 3.84
CA VAL A 18 -10.50 -3.41 4.43
C VAL A 18 -10.28 -2.32 3.38
N ASP A 19 -10.62 -1.09 3.74
CA ASP A 19 -10.30 0.08 2.95
C ASP A 19 -8.82 0.44 3.15
N VAL A 20 -8.13 0.64 2.04
CA VAL A 20 -6.73 1.07 2.00
C VAL A 20 -6.71 2.46 1.38
N GLU A 21 -6.27 3.42 2.18
CA GLU A 21 -6.07 4.79 1.73
C GLU A 21 -4.60 5.15 1.80
N VAL A 22 -4.07 5.69 0.71
CA VAL A 22 -2.66 6.09 0.64
C VAL A 22 -2.61 7.54 0.20
N ASP A 23 -2.06 8.40 1.05
CA ASP A 23 -1.76 9.78 0.70
C ASP A 23 -0.25 9.98 0.65
N THR A 24 0.20 10.59 -0.43
CA THR A 24 1.62 10.87 -0.64
C THR A 24 1.87 12.35 -0.87
N LEU A 25 2.88 12.86 -0.17
CA LEU A 25 3.49 14.15 -0.42
C LEU A 25 4.74 13.95 -1.28
N ILE A 26 4.80 14.67 -2.39
CA ILE A 26 5.87 14.57 -3.39
C ILE A 26 6.69 15.86 -3.34
N ASN A 27 8.02 15.73 -3.26
CA ASN A 27 8.93 16.87 -3.29
C ASN A 27 9.97 16.70 -4.40
N SER A 28 9.68 17.27 -5.57
CA SER A 28 10.56 17.19 -6.73
C SER A 28 11.82 18.05 -6.63
N SER A 29 11.85 19.04 -5.74
CA SER A 29 12.97 19.98 -5.59
C SER A 29 14.11 19.42 -4.74
N SER A 30 13.81 18.49 -3.83
CA SER A 30 14.78 17.80 -2.99
C SER A 30 14.34 16.35 -2.79
N PRO A 31 14.71 15.44 -3.70
CA PRO A 31 14.28 14.05 -3.63
C PRO A 31 14.79 13.37 -2.35
N ASN A 32 13.88 12.89 -1.50
CA ASN A 32 14.23 12.18 -0.29
C ASN A 32 14.53 10.70 -0.61
N SER A 33 15.74 10.23 -0.33
CA SER A 33 16.13 8.82 -0.53
C SER A 33 15.43 7.86 0.46
N ASN A 34 14.96 8.41 1.59
CA ASN A 34 14.31 7.70 2.67
C ASN A 34 13.07 8.46 3.17
N PRO A 35 11.97 8.46 2.40
CA PRO A 35 10.72 9.09 2.81
C PRO A 35 10.19 8.52 4.12
N THR A 36 9.51 9.37 4.88
CA THR A 36 8.79 8.95 6.08
C THR A 36 7.57 8.14 5.66
N ILE A 37 7.45 6.91 6.17
CA ILE A 37 6.26 6.07 5.96
C ILE A 37 5.54 5.89 7.29
N THR A 38 4.28 6.29 7.33
CA THR A 38 3.40 6.14 8.50
C THR A 38 2.22 5.25 8.13
N THR A 39 2.06 4.14 8.85
CA THR A 39 0.87 3.27 8.73
C THR A 39 -0.02 3.42 9.97
N VAL A 40 -1.29 3.74 9.77
CA VAL A 40 -2.32 3.94 10.80
C VAL A 40 -3.47 2.93 10.63
N GLY A 41 -4.37 2.84 11.61
CA GLY A 41 -5.42 1.80 11.65
C GLY A 41 -5.07 0.56 12.47
N LEU A 42 -4.25 0.76 13.52
CA LEU A 42 -3.74 -0.29 14.42
C LEU A 42 -3.14 -1.52 13.72
N PRO A 43 -2.27 -1.34 12.69
CA PRO A 43 -1.66 -2.47 12.00
C PRO A 43 -0.64 -3.20 12.91
N GLU A 44 -0.54 -4.51 12.71
CA GLU A 44 0.52 -5.33 13.28
C GLU A 44 1.91 -4.83 12.86
N LYS A 45 2.92 -5.13 13.68
CA LYS A 45 4.32 -4.77 13.40
C LYS A 45 4.77 -5.24 12.01
N ALA A 46 4.37 -6.45 11.62
CA ALA A 46 4.72 -7.03 10.34
C ALA A 46 4.24 -6.18 9.14
N VAL A 47 3.05 -5.59 9.22
CA VAL A 47 2.51 -4.70 8.16
C VAL A 47 3.30 -3.41 8.09
N ARG A 48 3.63 -2.80 9.24
CA ARG A 48 4.44 -1.57 9.30
C ARG A 48 5.82 -1.78 8.65
N GLU A 49 6.46 -2.91 8.93
CA GLU A 49 7.72 -3.30 8.30
C GLU A 49 7.55 -3.62 6.80
N SER A 50 6.41 -4.21 6.42
CA SER A 50 6.09 -4.50 5.03
C SER A 50 5.99 -3.24 4.18
N SER A 51 5.38 -2.16 4.68
CA SER A 51 5.27 -0.89 3.95
C SER A 51 6.63 -0.34 3.48
N GLN A 52 7.69 -0.55 4.28
CA GLN A 52 9.06 -0.20 3.88
C GLN A 52 9.59 -1.10 2.76
N ARG A 53 9.30 -2.41 2.81
CA ARG A 53 9.66 -3.36 1.75
C ARG A 53 8.90 -3.08 0.46
N VAL A 54 7.61 -2.77 0.54
CA VAL A 54 6.76 -2.41 -0.59
C VAL A 54 7.34 -1.23 -1.36
N ARG A 55 7.76 -0.16 -0.67
CA ARG A 55 8.42 0.97 -1.34
C ARG A 55 9.66 0.54 -2.12
N ARG A 56 10.47 -0.35 -1.55
CA ARG A 56 11.67 -0.88 -2.22
C ARG A 56 11.31 -1.75 -3.42
N ALA A 57 10.27 -2.58 -3.31
CA ALA A 57 9.76 -3.38 -4.40
C ALA A 57 9.25 -2.53 -5.57
N ILE A 58 8.49 -1.46 -5.30
CA ILE A 58 8.06 -0.47 -6.30
C ILE A 58 9.27 0.11 -7.05
N SER A 59 10.29 0.52 -6.30
CA SER A 59 11.53 1.05 -6.90
C SER A 59 12.28 0.02 -7.73
N ASN A 60 12.30 -1.25 -7.32
CA ASN A 60 12.95 -2.34 -8.03
C ASN A 60 12.18 -2.75 -9.28
N ALA A 61 10.86 -2.57 -9.30
CA ALA A 61 10.01 -2.71 -10.47
C ALA A 61 10.16 -1.56 -11.48
N GLY A 62 11.01 -0.56 -11.20
CA GLY A 62 11.30 0.55 -12.11
C GLY A 62 10.43 1.80 -11.89
N PHE A 63 9.45 1.76 -10.98
CA PHE A 63 8.65 2.93 -10.65
C PHE A 63 9.39 3.84 -9.66
N ARG A 64 9.61 5.09 -10.05
CA ARG A 64 10.30 6.09 -9.22
C ARG A 64 9.41 7.30 -9.02
N ALA A 65 9.12 7.61 -7.77
CA ALA A 65 8.48 8.86 -7.38
C ALA A 65 9.30 9.53 -6.26
N PRO A 66 9.45 10.86 -6.27
CA PRO A 66 10.17 11.59 -5.23
C PRO A 66 9.27 11.78 -4.01
N TYR A 67 8.87 10.66 -3.40
CA TYR A 67 8.13 10.65 -2.15
C TYR A 67 8.93 11.37 -1.07
N ASP A 68 8.24 12.20 -0.28
CA ASP A 68 8.77 12.79 0.93
C ASP A 68 8.08 12.19 2.16
N HIS A 69 6.74 12.13 2.12
CA HIS A 69 5.91 11.52 3.14
C HIS A 69 4.86 10.59 2.52
N ILE A 70 4.65 9.43 3.13
CA ILE A 70 3.65 8.46 2.73
C ILE A 70 2.83 8.09 3.96
N THR A 71 1.53 8.32 3.91
CA THR A 71 0.57 7.91 4.95
C THR A 71 -0.31 6.81 4.39
N ILE A 72 -0.38 5.69 5.10
CA ILE A 72 -1.20 4.53 4.75
C ILE A 72 -2.21 4.32 5.87
N ASN A 73 -3.50 4.39 5.55
CA ASN A 73 -4.59 4.08 6.47
C ASN A 73 -5.23 2.75 6.09
N LEU A 74 -5.40 1.87 7.08
CA LEU A 74 -6.05 0.57 6.92
C LEU A 74 -7.28 0.50 7.85
N ALA A 75 -8.48 0.57 7.29
CA ALA A 75 -9.73 0.62 8.04
C ALA A 75 -10.68 -0.52 7.64
N PRO A 76 -11.52 -1.05 8.54
CA PRO A 76 -11.69 -0.71 9.96
C PRO A 76 -10.53 -1.24 10.82
N ALA A 77 -10.16 -0.57 11.91
CA ALA A 77 -8.96 -0.86 12.71
C ALA A 77 -9.02 -2.20 13.46
N GLU A 78 -10.22 -2.73 13.68
CA GLU A 78 -10.55 -3.88 14.51
C GLU A 78 -10.27 -5.22 13.82
N LEU A 79 -10.21 -5.23 12.48
CA LEU A 79 -9.90 -6.43 11.71
C LEU A 79 -8.41 -6.78 11.77
N PRO A 80 -8.01 -8.05 11.64
CA PRO A 80 -6.59 -8.41 11.54
C PRO A 80 -6.00 -7.92 10.21
N LYS A 81 -4.76 -7.41 10.22
CA LYS A 81 -4.02 -7.03 8.99
C LYS A 81 -2.75 -7.85 8.96
N HIS A 82 -2.75 -8.96 8.23
CA HIS A 82 -1.59 -9.83 8.11
C HIS A 82 -0.74 -9.40 6.92
N ALA A 83 0.56 -9.16 7.17
CA ALA A 83 1.46 -8.46 6.24
C ALA A 83 1.44 -8.97 4.79
N ALA A 84 1.46 -10.28 4.59
CA ALA A 84 1.48 -10.93 3.28
C ALA A 84 0.40 -10.38 2.31
N SER A 85 -0.87 -10.45 2.72
CA SER A 85 -2.00 -10.04 1.88
C SER A 85 -2.11 -8.53 1.58
N PHE A 86 -1.33 -7.70 2.29
CA PHE A 86 -1.43 -6.24 2.22
C PHE A 86 -0.32 -5.58 1.38
N ASP A 87 0.67 -6.34 0.92
CA ASP A 87 1.79 -5.78 0.18
C ASP A 87 1.38 -5.20 -1.18
N LEU A 88 0.64 -5.97 -1.98
CA LEU A 88 0.15 -5.50 -3.28
C LEU A 88 -0.84 -4.33 -3.18
N PRO A 89 -1.89 -4.35 -2.33
CA PRO A 89 -2.80 -3.22 -2.23
C PRO A 89 -2.11 -1.93 -1.76
N ILE A 90 -1.15 -2.03 -0.82
CA ILE A 90 -0.35 -0.87 -0.43
C ILE A 90 0.49 -0.36 -1.61
N ALA A 91 1.09 -1.25 -2.40
CA ALA A 91 1.90 -0.87 -3.55
C ALA A 91 1.08 -0.12 -4.61
N ILE A 92 -0.11 -0.64 -4.94
CA ILE A 92 -1.03 0.01 -5.87
C ILE A 92 -1.51 1.35 -5.33
N GLY A 93 -1.79 1.44 -4.02
CA GLY A 93 -2.17 2.71 -3.39
C GLY A 93 -1.07 3.78 -3.51
N MET A 94 0.19 3.42 -3.27
CA MET A 94 1.33 4.33 -3.45
C MET A 94 1.50 4.77 -4.92
N LEU A 95 1.35 3.86 -5.88
CA LEU A 95 1.45 4.20 -7.30
C LEU A 95 0.27 5.06 -7.78
N ALA A 96 -0.93 4.79 -7.27
CA ALA A 96 -2.10 5.58 -7.60
C ALA A 96 -1.98 7.00 -7.06
N SER A 97 -1.41 7.18 -5.86
CA SER A 97 -1.26 8.49 -5.24
C SER A 97 -0.23 9.40 -5.93
N THR A 98 0.49 8.91 -6.96
CA THR A 98 1.43 9.67 -7.79
C THR A 98 0.90 10.00 -9.19
N ASP A 99 -0.42 10.06 -9.38
CA ASP A 99 -1.09 10.30 -10.68
C ASP A 99 -0.75 9.27 -11.77
N SER A 100 -0.15 8.14 -11.39
CA SER A 100 0.33 7.12 -12.34
C SER A 100 -0.75 6.13 -12.74
N LEU A 101 -1.94 6.18 -12.12
CA LEU A 101 -3.06 5.25 -12.34
C LEU A 101 -4.41 5.96 -12.46
N ILE A 102 -5.35 5.33 -13.18
CA ILE A 102 -6.75 5.78 -13.30
C ILE A 102 -7.48 5.39 -12.02
N HIS A 103 -7.81 6.38 -11.19
CA HIS A 103 -8.37 6.18 -9.85
C HIS A 103 -9.75 5.53 -9.86
N ASP A 104 -10.60 5.90 -10.83
CA ASP A 104 -11.99 5.43 -10.89
C ASP A 104 -12.08 3.91 -11.01
N ARG A 105 -11.14 3.28 -11.74
CA ARG A 105 -11.10 1.83 -11.87
C ARG A 105 -10.76 1.13 -10.57
N LEU A 106 -9.98 1.74 -9.68
CA LEU A 106 -9.60 1.14 -8.40
C LEU A 106 -10.80 0.98 -7.45
N LEU A 107 -11.87 1.72 -7.68
CA LEU A 107 -13.10 1.63 -6.89
C LEU A 107 -13.96 0.40 -7.25
N GLU A 108 -13.74 -0.20 -8.41
CA GLU A 108 -14.50 -1.34 -8.92
C GLU A 108 -13.95 -2.71 -8.46
N TYR A 109 -12.71 -2.75 -7.96
CA TYR A 109 -12.02 -4.00 -7.63
C TYR A 109 -11.52 -4.02 -6.18
N ALA A 110 -11.45 -5.23 -5.62
CA ALA A 110 -10.62 -5.50 -4.46
C ALA A 110 -9.26 -6.05 -4.93
N ILE A 111 -8.18 -5.55 -4.34
CA ILE A 111 -6.81 -5.94 -4.66
C ILE A 111 -6.29 -6.81 -3.53
N VAL A 112 -5.82 -8.01 -3.88
CA VAL A 112 -5.22 -8.95 -2.95
C VAL A 112 -3.98 -9.54 -3.60
N GLY A 113 -2.89 -9.65 -2.84
CA GLY A 113 -1.68 -10.27 -3.34
C GLY A 113 -0.46 -9.88 -2.52
N GLU A 114 0.58 -10.67 -2.68
CA GLU A 114 1.89 -10.45 -2.09
C GLU A 114 2.84 -9.79 -3.10
N LEU A 115 3.82 -9.04 -2.59
CA LEU A 115 4.86 -8.44 -3.41
C LEU A 115 6.24 -8.84 -2.90
N SER A 116 7.06 -9.42 -3.78
CA SER A 116 8.46 -9.68 -3.46
C SER A 116 9.28 -8.38 -3.45
N LEU A 117 10.46 -8.42 -2.82
CA LEU A 117 11.39 -7.28 -2.88
C LEU A 117 11.86 -6.96 -4.31
N ALA A 118 11.78 -7.92 -5.24
CA ALA A 118 12.11 -7.72 -6.65
C ALA A 118 11.00 -7.01 -7.45
N GLY A 119 9.83 -6.77 -6.84
CA GLY A 119 8.68 -6.20 -7.53
C GLY A 119 7.80 -7.23 -8.24
N GLU A 120 8.07 -8.53 -8.07
CA GLU A 120 7.25 -9.61 -8.60
C GLU A 120 6.05 -9.89 -7.69
N MET A 121 4.87 -10.06 -8.29
CA MET A 121 3.65 -10.46 -7.59
C MET A 121 3.70 -11.93 -7.21
N ARG A 122 3.22 -12.27 -6.01
CA ARG A 122 3.08 -13.65 -5.53
C ARG A 122 1.62 -13.98 -5.25
N PRO A 123 1.20 -15.24 -5.52
CA PRO A 123 -0.15 -15.69 -5.21
C PRO A 123 -0.37 -15.74 -3.70
N VAL A 124 -1.64 -15.58 -3.30
CA VAL A 124 -2.15 -15.66 -1.93
C VAL A 124 -3.35 -16.59 -1.87
#